data_AF-A0A849G1C4-F1
#
_entry.id   AF-A0A849G1C4-F1
#
_cell.length_a   1.000
_cell.length_b   1.000
_cell.length_c   1.000
_cell.angle_alpha   90.00
_cell.angle_beta   90.00
_cell.angle_gamma   90.00
#
_symmetry.space_group_name_H-M   'P 1'
#
loop_
_entity.id
_entity.type
_entity.pdbx_description
1 polymer ?
#
loop_
_entity_poly.entity_id
_entity_poly.type
_entity_poly.pdbx_seq_one_letter_code
_entity_poly.pdbx_strand_id
1 'polypeptide(L)'
;MPGRFFLETPLADVASWMGAGDGGLTEMPRHNIAPGEEIIVCPPIRELMRMRWGMIPVGRVNARGRPVMETVINARSETVFDKSAFTGVGRAIVPCDGWYEWTGEKRRKKPWRIRPVDGGLM
;
A
#
# COMPACT_ATOMS: atom_id res chain seq x y z
N MET A 1 -3.39 -9.64 -5.32
CA MET A 1 -3.28 -8.62 -4.25
C MET A 1 -1.86 -8.15 -4.33
N PRO A 2 -1.64 -6.89 -4.70
CA PRO A 2 -0.31 -6.41 -5.05
C PRO A 2 0.69 -6.68 -3.93
N GLY A 3 1.83 -7.25 -4.31
CA GLY A 3 2.96 -7.48 -3.42
C GLY A 3 4.12 -6.52 -3.67
N ARG A 4 4.07 -5.74 -4.76
CA ARG A 4 5.01 -4.67 -5.09
C ARG A 4 4.30 -3.60 -5.88
N PHE A 5 4.67 -2.34 -5.70
CA PHE A 5 4.18 -1.23 -6.51
C PHE A 5 5.27 -0.22 -6.83
N PHE A 6 4.94 0.81 -7.59
CA PHE A 6 5.88 1.87 -7.93
C PHE A 6 5.19 3.24 -7.87
N LEU A 7 5.99 4.25 -7.50
CA LEU A 7 5.62 5.65 -7.48
C LEU A 7 6.78 6.44 -8.08
N GLU A 8 6.63 6.78 -9.35
CA GLU A 8 7.57 7.50 -10.18
C GLU A 8 7.18 8.98 -10.32
N THR A 9 5.89 9.28 -10.20
CA THR A 9 5.36 10.65 -10.24
C THR A 9 5.91 11.48 -9.06
N PRO A 10 6.43 12.69 -9.32
CA PRO A 10 6.92 13.60 -8.28
C PRO A 10 5.88 13.89 -7.19
N LEU A 11 6.29 14.01 -5.93
CA LEU A 11 5.36 14.19 -4.81
C LEU A 11 4.54 15.49 -4.90
N ALA A 12 5.07 16.54 -5.52
CA ALA A 12 4.30 17.75 -5.79
C ALA A 12 3.10 17.49 -6.71
N ASP A 13 3.27 16.65 -7.73
CA ASP A 13 2.20 16.27 -8.66
C ASP A 13 1.21 15.31 -7.98
N VAL A 14 1.70 14.40 -7.12
CA VAL A 14 0.85 13.55 -6.27
C VAL A 14 -0.02 14.38 -5.34
N ALA A 15 0.58 15.35 -4.64
CA ALA A 15 -0.12 16.24 -3.72
C ALA A 15 -1.20 17.05 -4.45
N SER A 16 -0.85 17.60 -5.63
CA SER A 16 -1.79 18.32 -6.51
C SER A 16 -2.95 17.43 -6.95
N TRP A 17 -2.67 16.22 -7.46
CA TRP A 17 -3.70 15.25 -7.89
C TRP A 17 -4.63 14.85 -6.75
N MET A 18 -4.11 14.70 -5.53
CA MET A 18 -4.87 14.37 -4.33
C MET A 18 -5.61 15.57 -3.72
N GLY A 19 -5.29 16.80 -4.15
CA GLY A 19 -5.67 18.03 -3.45
C GLY A 19 -5.24 18.01 -1.98
N ALA A 20 -4.01 17.56 -1.72
CA ALA A 20 -3.43 17.41 -0.39
C ALA A 20 -2.20 18.32 -0.23
N GLY A 21 -1.82 18.62 1.01
CA GLY A 21 -0.50 19.19 1.30
C GLY A 21 0.61 18.18 1.02
N ASP A 22 1.77 18.64 0.55
CA ASP A 22 2.93 17.77 0.29
C ASP A 22 3.67 17.32 1.56
N GLY A 23 3.30 17.86 2.72
CA GLY A 23 3.92 17.58 4.02
C GLY A 23 5.38 18.01 4.09
N GLY A 24 5.84 18.88 3.17
CA GLY A 24 7.26 19.20 3.00
C GLY A 24 8.12 17.99 2.61
N LEU A 25 7.50 16.93 2.07
CA LEU A 25 8.19 15.71 1.71
C LEU A 25 8.84 15.81 0.33
N THR A 26 10.06 15.28 0.24
CA THR A 26 10.72 15.02 -1.03
C THR A 26 11.11 13.56 -1.10
N GLU A 27 10.93 12.95 -2.26
CA GLU A 27 11.30 11.55 -2.52
C GLU A 27 11.73 11.38 -3.98
N MET A 28 12.71 10.53 -4.21
CA MET A 28 13.10 10.13 -5.56
C MET A 28 12.08 9.14 -6.14
N PRO A 29 11.92 9.08 -7.48
CA PRO A 29 11.12 8.04 -8.12
C PRO A 29 11.51 6.63 -7.65
N ARG A 30 10.52 5.83 -7.27
CA ARG A 30 10.71 4.46 -6.78
C ARG A 30 10.00 3.47 -7.70
N HIS A 31 10.81 2.69 -8.42
CA HIS A 31 10.35 1.72 -9.39
C HIS A 31 9.96 0.36 -8.79
N ASN A 32 10.21 0.13 -7.50
CA ASN A 32 10.12 -1.22 -6.96
C ASN A 32 9.90 -1.25 -5.43
N ILE A 33 8.80 -0.68 -4.96
CA ILE A 33 8.45 -0.61 -3.54
C ILE A 33 7.99 -1.98 -3.04
N ALA A 34 8.59 -2.47 -1.94
CA ALA A 34 8.26 -3.73 -1.30
C ALA A 34 7.57 -3.56 0.07
N PRO A 35 6.88 -4.61 0.57
CA PRO A 35 6.32 -4.59 1.91
C PRO A 35 7.39 -4.43 2.99
N GLY A 36 7.03 -3.71 4.04
CA GLY A 36 7.92 -3.36 5.14
C GLY A 36 8.70 -2.06 4.96
N GLU A 37 8.76 -1.53 3.73
CA GLU A 37 9.33 -0.21 3.44
C GLU A 37 8.38 0.91 3.88
N GLU A 38 8.92 2.11 4.12
CA GLU A 38 8.11 3.32 4.23
C GLU A 38 7.58 3.72 2.85
N ILE A 39 6.33 4.16 2.81
CA ILE A 39 5.61 4.56 1.60
C ILE A 39 4.89 5.87 1.83
N ILE A 40 4.65 6.60 0.75
CA ILE A 40 3.82 7.79 0.77
C ILE A 40 2.35 7.39 0.84
N VAL A 41 1.61 8.03 1.73
CA VAL A 41 0.17 7.86 1.88
C VAL A 41 -0.51 9.22 2.10
N CYS A 42 -1.81 9.27 1.84
CA CYS A 42 -2.66 10.43 2.12
C CYS A 42 -3.81 9.99 3.05
N PRO A 43 -3.73 10.26 4.36
CA PRO A 43 -4.83 10.05 5.29
C PRO A 43 -5.94 11.13 5.14
N PRO A 44 -7.09 10.98 5.83
CA PRO A 44 -8.23 11.91 5.73
C PRO A 44 -7.92 13.38 6.06
N ILE A 45 -6.82 13.66 6.76
CA ILE A 45 -6.35 15.03 7.02
C ILE A 45 -5.80 15.74 5.77
N ARG A 46 -5.70 15.03 4.63
CA ARG A 46 -5.26 15.54 3.32
C ARG A 46 -3.86 16.16 3.34
N GLU A 47 -2.92 15.47 3.98
CA GLU A 47 -1.51 15.81 3.98
C GLU A 47 -0.70 14.54 3.70
N LEU A 48 0.21 14.58 2.73
CA LEU A 48 1.07 13.44 2.44
C LEU A 48 1.99 13.15 3.62
N MET A 49 2.13 11.87 3.96
CA MET A 49 3.05 11.42 5.02
C MET A 49 3.65 10.07 4.70
N ARG A 50 4.72 9.73 5.43
CA ARG A 50 5.35 8.40 5.38
C ARG A 50 4.66 7.46 6.36
N MET A 51 4.28 6.29 5.89
CA MET A 51 3.84 5.18 6.73
C MET A 51 4.53 3.89 6.29
N ARG A 52 4.75 2.97 7.23
CA ARG A 52 5.26 1.64 6.89
C ARG A 52 4.19 0.82 6.16
N TRP A 53 4.53 0.25 5.00
CA TRP A 53 3.65 -0.70 4.33
C TRP A 53 3.67 -2.06 5.03
N GLY A 54 2.82 -2.18 6.04
CA GLY A 54 2.67 -3.42 6.78
C GLY A 54 2.22 -3.16 8.20
N MET A 55 1.07 -3.72 8.54
CA MET A 55 0.43 -3.60 9.86
C MET A 55 0.63 -4.86 10.67
N ILE A 56 0.97 -4.72 11.96
CA ILE A 56 0.88 -5.83 12.91
C ILE A 56 -0.51 -5.73 13.55
N PRO A 57 -1.42 -6.68 13.29
CA PRO A 57 -2.77 -6.58 13.84
C PRO A 57 -2.75 -6.76 15.36
N VAL A 58 -3.38 -5.83 16.08
CA VAL A 58 -3.64 -6.00 17.51
C VAL A 58 -4.80 -6.99 17.67
N GLY A 59 -4.61 -8.04 18.48
CA GLY A 59 -5.68 -9.01 18.78
C GLY A 59 -5.92 -10.11 17.74
N ARG A 60 -5.12 -10.21 16.67
CA ARG A 60 -5.18 -11.39 15.78
C ARG A 60 -4.60 -12.59 16.52
N VAL A 61 -5.43 -13.62 16.70
CA VAL A 61 -5.01 -14.91 17.24
C VAL A 61 -5.18 -16.01 16.19
N ASN A 62 -4.32 -17.02 16.22
CA ASN A 62 -4.50 -18.20 15.37
C ASN A 62 -5.57 -19.13 15.96
N ALA A 63 -5.88 -20.24 15.28
CA ALA A 63 -6.85 -21.23 15.74
C ALA A 63 -6.55 -21.84 17.13
N ARG A 64 -5.33 -21.62 17.66
CA ARG A 64 -4.90 -22.05 19.00
C ARG A 64 -4.90 -20.90 20.02
N GLY A 65 -5.49 -19.75 19.69
CA GLY A 65 -5.56 -18.58 20.57
C GLY A 65 -4.23 -17.83 20.76
N ARG A 66 -3.18 -18.14 20.00
CA ARG A 66 -1.88 -17.45 20.12
C ARG A 66 -1.85 -16.18 19.27
N PRO A 67 -1.28 -15.07 19.77
CA PRO A 67 -1.09 -13.86 18.98
C PRO A 67 -0.34 -14.16 17.68
N VAL A 68 -0.84 -13.63 16.57
CA VAL A 68 -0.18 -13.73 15.28
C VAL A 68 0.51 -12.41 14.97
N MET A 69 1.84 -12.43 15.03
CA MET A 69 2.70 -11.28 14.79
C MET A 69 3.09 -11.10 13.32
N GLU A 70 2.49 -11.88 12.41
CA GLU A 70 2.72 -11.73 10.98
C GLU A 70 2.20 -10.36 10.50
N THR A 71 3.06 -9.65 9.78
CA THR A 71 2.70 -8.38 9.16
C THR A 71 1.66 -8.60 8.07
N VAL A 72 0.52 -7.91 8.19
CA VAL A 72 -0.52 -7.84 7.16
C VAL A 72 -0.21 -6.68 6.22
N ILE A 73 -0.12 -6.99 4.93
CA ILE A 73 0.24 -6.03 3.88
C ILE A 73 -0.93 -5.68 2.97
N ASN A 74 -2.00 -6.49 3.00
CA ASN A 74 -3.21 -6.32 2.21
C ASN A 74 -4.44 -6.65 3.06
N ALA A 75 -5.52 -5.87 2.91
CA ALA A 75 -6.82 -6.16 3.48
C ALA A 75 -7.80 -6.50 2.34
N ARG A 76 -8.60 -7.55 2.53
CA ARG A 76 -9.63 -7.96 1.55
C ARG A 76 -10.90 -7.14 1.77
N SER A 77 -11.36 -6.42 0.76
CA SER A 77 -12.55 -5.55 0.86
C SER A 77 -13.79 -6.31 1.31
N GLU A 78 -13.90 -7.59 0.96
CA GLU A 78 -15.04 -8.44 1.28
C GLU A 78 -15.17 -8.80 2.76
N THR A 79 -14.07 -8.69 3.54
CA THR A 79 -14.03 -9.17 4.93
C THR A 79 -13.33 -8.21 5.90
N VAL A 80 -12.94 -7.02 5.44
CA VAL A 80 -12.16 -6.07 6.24
C VAL A 80 -12.94 -5.59 7.46
N PHE A 81 -14.27 -5.46 7.36
CA PHE A 81 -15.13 -4.96 8.43
C PHE A 81 -15.47 -6.02 9.49
N ASP A 82 -15.39 -7.31 9.15
CA ASP A 82 -15.77 -8.41 10.05
C ASP A 82 -14.60 -8.91 10.92
N LYS A 83 -13.37 -8.53 10.58
CA LYS A 83 -12.16 -9.03 11.24
C LYS A 83 -11.71 -8.08 12.33
N SER A 84 -11.65 -8.59 13.57
CA SER A 84 -11.13 -7.85 14.74
C SER A 84 -9.73 -7.26 14.53
N ALA A 85 -8.92 -7.91 13.69
CA ALA A 85 -7.60 -7.45 13.26
C ALA A 85 -7.57 -6.02 12.67
N PHE A 86 -8.71 -5.51 12.16
CA PHE A 86 -8.84 -4.16 11.59
C PHE A 86 -9.71 -3.22 12.45
N THR A 87 -10.13 -3.64 13.64
CA THR A 87 -10.90 -2.78 14.54
C THR A 87 -10.04 -1.59 14.98
N GLY A 88 -10.57 -0.38 14.84
CA GLY A 88 -9.87 0.86 15.17
C GLY A 88 -8.79 1.30 14.17
N VAL A 89 -8.63 0.59 13.05
CA VAL A 89 -7.69 0.97 12.00
C VAL A 89 -8.23 2.14 11.18
N GLY A 90 -7.40 3.16 10.98
CA GLY A 90 -7.71 4.32 10.13
C GLY A 90 -7.65 4.01 8.64
N ARG A 91 -8.27 4.87 7.82
CA ARG A 91 -8.16 4.83 6.36
C ARG A 91 -7.01 5.72 5.90
N ALA A 92 -6.36 5.35 4.81
CA ALA A 92 -5.45 6.21 4.06
C ALA A 92 -5.46 5.76 2.59
N ILE A 93 -5.16 6.67 1.68
CA ILE A 93 -4.96 6.38 0.26
C ILE A 93 -3.47 6.17 0.02
N VAL A 94 -3.13 5.13 -0.74
CA VAL A 94 -1.75 4.87 -1.18
C VAL A 94 -1.67 5.26 -2.67
N PRO A 95 -1.18 6.45 -3.01
CA PRO A 95 -1.02 6.84 -4.41
C PRO A 95 0.07 5.98 -5.07
N CYS A 96 -0.18 5.55 -6.31
CA CYS A 96 0.81 4.82 -7.09
C CYS A 96 0.62 5.04 -8.59
N ASP A 97 1.67 4.86 -9.38
CA ASP A 97 1.59 4.85 -10.85
C ASP A 97 1.18 3.46 -11.39
N GLY A 98 1.16 2.47 -10.50
CA GLY A 98 0.79 1.10 -10.82
C GLY A 98 1.46 0.09 -9.90
N TRP A 99 1.29 -1.20 -10.23
CA TRP A 99 1.81 -2.30 -9.44
C TRP A 99 2.32 -3.47 -10.26
N TYR A 100 2.95 -4.42 -9.59
CA TYR A 100 3.43 -5.65 -10.22
C TYR A 100 2.62 -6.87 -9.77
N GLU A 101 2.33 -7.76 -10.72
CA GLU A 101 1.76 -9.08 -10.46
C GLU A 101 2.54 -10.16 -11.22
N TRP A 102 2.48 -11.41 -10.74
CA TRP A 102 3.24 -12.52 -11.29
C TRP A 102 2.35 -13.70 -11.62
N THR A 103 2.36 -14.14 -12.89
CA THR A 103 1.59 -15.30 -13.35
C THR A 103 2.51 -16.43 -13.84
N GLY A 104 1.97 -17.65 -13.95
CA GLY A 104 2.72 -18.85 -14.34
C GLY A 104 3.11 -19.75 -13.17
N GLU A 105 3.91 -20.77 -13.47
CA GLU A 105 4.28 -21.82 -12.52
C GLU A 105 5.20 -21.33 -11.40
N LYS A 106 5.15 -22.03 -10.25
CA LYS A 106 6.05 -21.76 -9.12
C LYS A 106 7.51 -21.85 -9.59
N ARG A 107 8.34 -20.86 -9.22
CA ARG A 107 9.75 -20.66 -9.65
C ARG A 107 9.95 -20.27 -11.13
N ARG A 108 8.89 -20.19 -11.95
CA ARG A 108 8.95 -19.73 -13.35
C ARG A 108 7.88 -18.67 -13.63
N LYS A 109 7.68 -17.77 -12.66
CA LYS A 109 6.66 -16.73 -12.80
C LYS A 109 7.15 -15.60 -13.70
N LYS A 110 6.29 -15.15 -14.59
CA LYS A 110 6.50 -13.94 -15.41
C LYS A 110 5.97 -12.71 -14.66
N PRO A 111 6.78 -11.65 -14.48
CA PRO A 111 6.31 -10.38 -13.92
C PRO A 111 5.50 -9.60 -14.95
N TRP A 112 4.46 -8.92 -14.47
CA TRP A 112 3.65 -7.97 -15.21
C TRP A 112 3.67 -6.64 -14.48
N ARG A 113 3.91 -5.55 -15.22
CA ARG A 113 3.77 -4.18 -14.72
C ARG A 113 2.41 -3.65 -15.17
N ILE A 114 1.53 -3.39 -14.23
CA ILE A 114 0.13 -2.99 -14.46
C ILE A 114 0.01 -1.51 -14.10
N ARG A 115 -0.61 -0.72 -15.00
CA ARG A 115 -0.82 0.72 -14.85
C ARG A 115 -2.04 1.17 -15.66
N PRO A 116 -2.60 2.36 -15.42
CA PRO A 116 -3.66 2.92 -16.26
C PRO A 116 -3.25 3.03 -17.73
N VAL A 117 -4.20 2.82 -18.65
CA VAL A 117 -3.97 2.88 -20.11
C VAL A 117 -3.54 4.28 -20.53
N ASP A 118 -4.21 5.30 -19.99
CA ASP A 118 -3.94 6.71 -20.28
C ASP A 118 -2.74 7.26 -19.49
N GLY A 119 -2.09 6.42 -18.67
CA GLY A 119 -1.06 6.82 -17.72
C GLY A 119 -1.61 7.52 -16.48
N GLY A 120 -0.72 8.11 -15.69
CA GLY A 120 -1.06 8.83 -14.47
C GLY A 120 -1.22 7.97 -13.21
N LEU A 121 -1.58 8.65 -12.13
CA LEU A 121 -1.75 8.10 -10.79
C LEU A 121 -3.05 7.32 -10.62
N MET A 122 -3.04 6.39 -9.67
CA MET A 122 -4.18 5.65 -9.14
C MET A 122 -4.30 5.77 -7.63
#